data_AF-A0A524IFR5-F1
#
_entry.id   AF-A0A524IFR5-F1
#
_cell.length_a   1.000
_cell.length_b   1.000
_cell.length_c   1.000
_cell.angle_alpha   90.00
_cell.angle_beta   90.00
_cell.angle_gamma   90.00
#
_symmetry.space_group_name_H-M   'P 1'
#
loop_
_entity.id
_entity.type
_entity.pdbx_description
1 polymer ?
#
loop_
_entity_poly.entity_id
_entity_poly.type
_entity_poly.pdbx_seq_one_letter_code
_entity_poly.pdbx_strand_id
1 'polypeptide(L)'
;NSFSLLKGCTPVKTGEERPGDMFVQNETGGIGHVSMIVDACENGAGQELFLVGFSYMPAQEFHIEKAGDEYGTGGWFTLEGYRKFLGDFYDYGSPRMRRF
;
A
#
# COMPACT_ATOMS: atom_id res chain seq x y z
N ASN A 1 9.04 -4.85 -12.25
CA ASN A 1 7.69 -5.38 -11.98
C ASN A 1 7.57 -5.69 -10.48
N SER A 2 6.37 -6.01 -9.97
CA SER A 2 6.13 -6.24 -8.54
C SER A 2 6.96 -7.37 -7.93
N PHE A 3 7.21 -8.45 -8.68
CA PHE A 3 8.08 -9.54 -8.20
C PHE A 3 9.54 -9.13 -8.02
N SER A 4 10.08 -8.32 -8.93
CA SER A 4 11.43 -7.75 -8.79
C SER A 4 11.54 -6.84 -7.56
N LEU A 5 10.50 -6.07 -7.23
CA LEU A 5 10.50 -5.22 -6.03
C LEU A 5 10.60 -6.06 -4.75
N LEU A 6 9.90 -7.20 -4.67
CA LEU A 6 10.00 -8.10 -3.53
C LEU A 6 11.42 -8.66 -3.32
N LYS A 7 12.18 -8.84 -4.41
CA LYS A 7 13.54 -9.36 -4.37
C LYS A 7 14.60 -8.28 -4.14
N GLY A 8 14.41 -7.09 -4.70
CA GLY A 8 15.40 -6.02 -4.71
C GLY A 8 15.28 -5.02 -3.57
N CYS A 9 14.08 -4.83 -3.01
CA CYS A 9 13.83 -3.84 -1.97
C CYS A 9 13.97 -4.43 -0.55
N THR A 10 14.31 -3.56 0.39
CA THR A 10 14.40 -3.92 1.80
C THR A 10 13.01 -4.10 2.42
N PRO A 11 12.79 -5.12 3.28
CA PRO A 11 11.55 -5.24 4.04
C PRO A 11 11.39 -4.07 5.03
N VAL A 12 10.16 -3.56 5.17
CA VAL A 12 9.80 -2.58 6.20
C VAL A 12 9.11 -3.30 7.36
N LYS A 13 9.48 -2.96 8.59
CA LYS A 13 8.85 -3.52 9.79
C LYS A 13 7.57 -2.78 10.11
N THR A 14 6.65 -3.45 10.80
CA THR A 14 5.45 -2.79 11.33
C THR A 14 5.82 -1.75 12.38
N GLY A 15 5.23 -0.56 12.27
CA GLY A 15 5.54 0.63 13.08
C GLY A 15 6.66 1.51 12.50
N GLU A 16 7.22 1.17 11.34
CA GLU A 16 8.24 1.99 10.64
C GLU A 16 7.74 2.51 9.28
N GLU A 17 6.44 2.40 9.03
CA GLU A 17 5.78 2.88 7.82
C GLU A 17 6.01 4.37 7.61
N ARG A 18 6.33 4.76 6.38
CA ARG A 18 6.49 6.17 6.02
C ARG A 18 6.20 6.40 4.53
N PRO A 19 6.02 7.67 4.12
CA PRO A 19 5.93 8.02 2.71
C PRO A 19 7.08 7.45 1.88
N GLY A 20 6.73 6.87 0.73
CA GLY A 20 7.64 6.15 -0.17
C GLY A 20 7.68 4.63 0.05
N ASP A 21 7.15 4.12 1.17
CA ASP A 21 7.02 2.67 1.36
C ASP A 21 5.94 2.09 0.46
N MET A 22 6.22 0.89 -0.05
CA MET A 22 5.37 0.21 -1.01
C MET A 22 4.73 -1.03 -0.40
N PHE A 23 3.42 -1.19 -0.60
CA PHE A 23 2.76 -2.48 -0.43
C PHE A 23 2.89 -3.27 -1.72
N VAL A 24 3.44 -4.48 -1.64
CA VAL A 24 3.71 -5.32 -2.81
C VAL A 24 3.07 -6.69 -2.65
N GLN A 25 2.17 -7.05 -3.57
CA GLN A 25 1.53 -8.37 -3.66
C GLN A 25 1.95 -9.06 -4.96
N ASN A 26 2.71 -10.14 -4.84
CA ASN A 26 3.08 -11.02 -5.95
C ASN A 26 3.72 -12.31 -5.39
N GLU A 27 2.94 -13.40 -5.34
CA GLU A 27 3.45 -14.69 -4.82
C GLU A 27 4.05 -15.58 -5.92
N THR A 28 3.56 -15.49 -7.15
CA THR A 28 3.87 -16.45 -8.22
C THR A 28 4.90 -15.95 -9.24
N GLY A 29 5.29 -14.67 -9.18
CA GLY A 29 6.22 -14.05 -10.13
C GLY A 29 5.58 -13.49 -11.40
N GLY A 30 4.25 -13.59 -11.53
CA GLY A 30 3.48 -13.09 -12.67
C GLY A 30 2.91 -11.69 -12.42
N ILE A 31 1.62 -11.52 -12.73
CA ILE A 31 0.87 -10.30 -12.43
C ILE A 31 0.78 -10.12 -10.91
N GLY A 32 0.90 -8.88 -10.46
CA GLY A 32 0.72 -8.54 -9.05
C GLY A 32 0.35 -7.07 -8.91
N HIS A 33 0.27 -6.61 -7.67
CA HIS A 33 -0.12 -5.24 -7.34
C HIS A 33 0.99 -4.53 -6.56
N VAL A 34 1.14 -3.23 -6.82
CA VAL A 34 2.03 -2.33 -6.08
C VAL A 34 1.28 -1.04 -5.85
N SER A 35 1.27 -0.62 -4.60
CA SER A 35 0.81 0.69 -4.17
C SER A 35 1.82 1.28 -3.19
N MET A 36 1.75 2.59 -2.99
CA MET A 36 2.74 3.35 -2.24
C MET A 36 2.05 4.31 -1.27
N ILE A 37 2.63 4.43 -0.07
CA ILE A 37 2.29 5.50 0.87
C ILE A 37 2.81 6.81 0.27
N VAL A 38 1.89 7.71 -0.07
CA VAL A 38 2.20 9.03 -0.63
C VAL A 38 2.45 10.03 0.49
N ASP A 39 1.65 9.95 1.56
CA ASP A 39 1.73 10.83 2.71
C ASP A 39 1.22 10.11 3.97
N ALA A 40 1.60 10.62 5.14
CA ALA A 40 1.17 10.12 6.45
C ALA A 40 0.76 11.29 7.35
N CYS A 41 -0.34 11.14 8.08
CA CYS A 41 -0.78 12.12 9.07
C CYS A 41 -1.33 11.42 10.31
N GLU A 42 -1.57 12.20 11.36
CA GLU A 42 -2.19 11.74 12.60
C GLU A 42 -3.50 12.47 12.81
N ASN A 43 -4.57 11.76 13.16
CA ASN A 43 -5.84 12.39 13.51
C ASN A 43 -5.83 12.92 14.97
N GLY A 44 -6.90 13.62 15.36
CA GLY A 44 -6.99 14.19 16.71
C GLY A 44 -7.03 13.17 17.86
N ALA A 45 -7.12 11.87 17.58
CA ALA A 45 -7.07 10.78 18.55
C ALA A 45 -5.70 10.09 18.61
N GLY A 46 -4.70 10.56 17.86
CA GLY A 46 -3.38 9.93 17.82
C GLY A 46 -3.26 8.76 16.86
N GLN A 47 -4.25 8.54 15.99
CA GLN A 47 -4.22 7.44 15.02
C GLN A 47 -3.54 7.88 13.74
N GLU A 48 -2.53 7.10 13.33
CA GLU A 48 -1.83 7.28 12.06
C GLU A 48 -2.71 6.87 10.87
N LEU A 49 -2.69 7.71 9.84
CA LEU A 49 -3.46 7.58 8.61
C LEU A 49 -2.57 7.83 7.41
N PHE A 50 -2.85 7.12 6.32
CA PHE A 50 -2.00 7.10 5.13
C PHE A 50 -2.79 7.48 3.89
N LEU A 51 -2.21 8.38 3.09
CA LEU A 51 -2.64 8.59 1.72
C LEU A 51 -1.92 7.56 0.85
N VAL A 52 -2.68 6.78 0.10
CA VAL A 52 -2.12 5.71 -0.74
C VAL A 52 -2.38 6.02 -2.20
N GLY A 53 -1.41 5.71 -3.05
CA GLY A 53 -1.58 5.79 -4.49
C GLY A 53 -0.96 4.60 -5.20
N PHE A 54 -1.37 4.40 -6.45
CA PHE A 54 -0.92 3.31 -7.28
C PHE A 54 -0.97 3.68 -8.75
N SER A 55 -0.43 2.81 -9.60
CA SER A 55 -0.50 2.95 -11.05
C SER A 55 -0.73 1.60 -11.71
N TYR A 56 -1.47 1.58 -12.81
CA TYR A 56 -1.57 0.42 -13.69
C TYR A 56 -0.32 0.32 -14.56
N MET A 57 0.25 -0.88 -14.71
CA MET A 57 1.41 -1.06 -15.58
C MET A 57 0.99 -1.29 -17.05
N PRO A 58 1.62 -0.62 -18.04
CA PRO A 58 2.71 0.36 -17.87
C PRO A 58 2.22 1.68 -17.28
N ALA A 59 2.93 2.17 -16.26
CA ALA A 59 2.52 3.34 -15.47
C ALA A 59 2.55 4.61 -16.32
N GLN A 60 1.39 5.07 -16.76
CA GLN A 60 1.22 6.36 -17.44
C GLN A 60 0.60 7.43 -16.54
N GLU A 61 -0.14 7.01 -15.51
CA GLU A 61 -0.82 7.88 -14.55
C GLU A 61 -0.63 7.33 -13.13
N PHE A 62 -0.62 8.21 -12.14
CA PHE A 62 -0.59 7.83 -10.74
C PHE A 62 -1.88 8.29 -10.07
N HIS A 63 -2.64 7.33 -9.55
CA HIS A 63 -3.96 7.57 -8.96
C HIS A 63 -3.87 7.53 -7.44
N ILE A 64 -4.59 8.42 -6.79
CA ILE A 64 -4.79 8.39 -5.34
C ILE A 64 -5.99 7.49 -5.05
N GLU A 65 -5.77 6.49 -4.20
CA GLU A 65 -6.84 5.64 -3.68
C GLU A 65 -7.55 6.35 -2.53
N LYS A 66 -8.88 6.25 -2.54
CA LYS A 66 -9.72 6.87 -1.51
C LYS A 66 -10.29 5.81 -0.60
N ALA A 67 -9.94 5.87 0.68
CA ALA A 67 -10.51 4.97 1.67
C ALA A 67 -12.03 5.17 1.81
N GLY A 68 -12.78 4.07 1.76
CA GLY A 68 -14.14 4.00 2.27
C GLY A 68 -14.16 3.90 3.80
N ASP A 69 -15.33 4.11 4.40
CA ASP A 69 -15.51 4.16 5.86
C ASP A 69 -15.07 2.89 6.59
N GLU A 70 -15.04 1.75 5.88
CA GLU A 70 -14.59 0.46 6.42
C GLU A 70 -13.07 0.27 6.43
N TYR A 71 -12.32 1.10 5.70
CA TYR A 71 -10.86 1.02 5.57
C TYR A 71 -10.13 2.22 6.19
N GLY A 72 -10.87 3.28 6.54
CA GLY A 72 -10.28 4.49 7.08
C GLY A 72 -11.29 5.62 7.20
N THR A 73 -10.82 6.86 7.07
CA THR A 73 -11.65 8.05 7.27
C THR A 73 -11.18 9.22 6.41
N GLY A 74 -12.13 10.03 5.92
CA GLY A 74 -11.80 11.22 5.12
C GLY A 74 -11.04 10.93 3.82
N GLY A 75 -11.08 9.69 3.32
CA GLY A 75 -10.30 9.23 2.18
C GLY A 75 -8.89 8.71 2.51
N TRP A 76 -8.46 8.79 3.77
CA TRP A 76 -7.18 8.26 4.25
C TRP A 76 -7.36 6.87 4.85
N PHE A 77 -6.41 5.98 4.60
CA PHE A 77 -6.44 4.62 5.11
C PHE A 77 -5.79 4.51 6.48
N THR A 78 -6.31 3.62 7.33
CA THR A 78 -5.48 3.06 8.41
C THR A 78 -4.57 1.98 7.82
N LEU A 79 -3.46 1.63 8.49
CA LEU A 79 -2.59 0.54 8.01
C LEU A 79 -3.35 -0.79 7.86
N GLU A 80 -4.13 -1.16 8.88
CA GLU A 80 -4.94 -2.38 8.87
C GLU A 80 -6.06 -2.31 7.82
N GLY A 81 -6.71 -1.15 7.70
CA GLY A 81 -7.74 -0.93 6.70
C GLY A 81 -7.21 -1.05 5.28
N TYR A 82 -6.01 -0.55 4.99
CA TYR A 82 -5.41 -0.75 3.67
C TYR A 82 -5.04 -2.21 3.39
N ARG A 83 -4.54 -2.95 4.39
CA ARG A 83 -4.29 -4.40 4.25
C ARG A 83 -5.59 -5.17 3.98
N LYS A 84 -6.69 -4.79 4.63
CA LYS A 84 -8.02 -5.36 4.39
C LYS A 84 -8.49 -5.06 2.97
N PHE A 85 -8.42 -3.79 2.54
CA PHE A 85 -8.76 -3.37 1.18
C PHE A 85 -8.00 -4.21 0.14
N LEU A 86 -6.69 -4.38 0.31
CA LEU A 86 -5.89 -5.19 -0.60
C LEU A 86 -6.34 -6.67 -0.63
N GLY A 87 -6.77 -7.23 0.50
CA GLY A 87 -7.29 -8.59 0.57
C GLY A 87 -8.68 -8.76 -0.05
N ASP A 88 -9.53 -7.72 0.01
CA ASP A 88 -10.89 -7.78 -0.54
C ASP A 88 -10.92 -7.61 -2.06
N PHE A 89 -9.99 -6.84 -2.62
CA PHE A 89 -9.99 -6.49 -4.05
C PHE A 89 -8.92 -7.16 -4.90
N TYR A 90 -7.88 -7.74 -4.29
CA TYR A 90 -6.77 -8.35 -5.04
C TYR A 90 -6.41 -9.76 -4.54
N ASP A 91 -6.40 -10.72 -5.47
CA ASP A 91 -5.98 -12.11 -5.23
C ASP A 91 -4.51 -12.34 -5.63
N TYR A 92 -3.61 -11.50 -5.09
CA TYR A 92 -2.17 -11.57 -5.37
C TYR A 92 -1.35 -11.97 -4.13
N GLY A 93 -2.04 -12.51 -3.12
CA GLY A 93 -1.45 -12.95 -1.86
C GLY A 93 -1.32 -11.85 -0.82
N SER A 94 -0.60 -12.17 0.26
CA SER A 94 -0.46 -11.23 1.39
C SER A 94 0.42 -10.03 1.02
N PRO A 95 -0.02 -8.78 1.28
CA PRO A 95 0.78 -7.60 0.98
C PRO A 95 2.03 -7.56 1.85
N ARG A 96 3.20 -7.36 1.23
CA ARG A 96 4.47 -7.20 1.92
C ARG A 96 4.99 -5.78 1.70
N MET A 97 5.37 -5.11 2.79
CA MET A 97 5.96 -3.78 2.66
C MET A 97 7.43 -3.82 2.27
N ARG A 98 7.79 -2.90 1.39
CA ARG A 98 9.10 -2.79 0.76
C ARG A 98 9.54 -1.33 0.63
N ARG A 99 10.84 -1.10 0.77
CA ARG A 99 11.50 0.21 0.63
C ARG A 99 12.78 0.08 -0.19
N PHE A 100 13.06 1.08 -1.04
CA PHE A 100 14.33 1.18 -1.77
C PHE A 100 15.49 1.54 -0.85
#